data_AF-A0A8C0IQR3-F1
#
_entry.id   AF-A0A8C0IQR3-F1
#
_cell.length_a   1.000
_cell.length_b   1.000
_cell.length_c   1.000
_cell.angle_alpha   90.00
_cell.angle_beta   90.00
_cell.angle_gamma   90.00
#
_symmetry.space_group_name_H-M   'P 1'
#
loop_
_entity.id
_entity.type
_entity.pdbx_description
1 polymer ?
#
loop_
_entity_poly.entity_id
_entity_poly.type
_entity_poly.pdbx_seq_one_letter_code
_entity_poly.pdbx_strand_id
1 'polypeptide(L)'
;MSVVDDGSLKHPPESAVDQRWKFLVFYLCFYGFMTQIRPGESFITPYLLGADKNFTTVEVTNEITPVLSYSYMAVLVPIFLLTDYLRYKPVLVLQSLSHISIWLLLIFGTSILAMQFMEFFYGITMAARVAYSSYIFSLVTPSHYQRMASYSRSAVLMGVFTSSVLGQLCVTVGGVPFMTLNYISLGFMLFGLVLTLFLEQPKRSLFFNKSGAPPLSELDRMHPVEGKPVPPAPSRWRSSALFRMLRELGTIAKLPQLRLWSLWWIFNSAGYYLMLYYVQLLWNEIYPTTDNRKVYNGGVDAASTLLGAITAFAAGYVKIRWARWSELVIGAATAFQAGLLLLMSTTSHIWLCYGAYILFRGSHQFLVPIAIFQIATSLSKELCALVFGVNTFFATILKTIITMIISDKRGLGLSVHPQFYVYFAYFTLLAVVYLGAAVCVAVRHCRHKVPQEPAFAKELSSPAEEVPGKEKSAEPGSVHI
;
A
#
# COMPACT_ATOMS: atom_id res chain seq x y z
N MET A 1 -23.63 65.97 -18.73
CA MET A 1 -22.34 65.46 -19.20
C MET A 1 -21.61 64.87 -18.01
N SER A 2 -21.79 63.58 -17.77
CA SER A 2 -20.90 62.74 -16.95
C SER A 2 -21.39 61.30 -17.08
N VAL A 3 -20.72 60.57 -17.97
CA VAL A 3 -20.86 59.13 -18.14
C VAL A 3 -20.32 58.47 -16.87
N VAL A 4 -21.14 57.65 -16.21
CA VAL A 4 -20.70 56.77 -15.13
C VAL A 4 -20.17 55.51 -15.79
N ASP A 5 -18.85 55.33 -15.67
CA ASP A 5 -18.08 54.21 -16.20
C ASP A 5 -18.36 52.97 -15.34
N ASP A 6 -18.85 51.90 -15.97
CA ASP A 6 -19.21 50.64 -15.32
C ASP A 6 -17.91 49.86 -15.05
N GLY A 7 -17.45 49.95 -13.80
CA GLY A 7 -16.23 49.32 -13.33
C GLY A 7 -16.30 47.80 -13.40
N SER A 8 -15.78 47.24 -14.49
CA SER A 8 -15.50 45.80 -14.59
C SER A 8 -14.76 45.29 -13.35
N LEU A 9 -15.35 44.29 -12.69
CA LEU A 9 -14.74 43.53 -11.60
C LEU A 9 -13.44 42.86 -12.08
N LYS A 10 -12.32 43.59 -12.01
CA LYS A 10 -10.98 42.99 -12.12
C LYS A 10 -10.69 42.27 -10.81
N HIS A 11 -10.64 40.94 -10.88
CA HIS A 11 -10.03 40.12 -9.83
C HIS A 11 -8.65 40.69 -9.46
N PRO A 12 -8.31 40.82 -8.17
CA PRO A 12 -7.01 41.36 -7.76
C PRO A 12 -5.88 40.50 -8.31
N PRO A 13 -4.73 41.10 -8.69
CA PRO A 13 -3.60 40.37 -9.23
C PRO A 13 -3.08 39.36 -8.20
N GLU A 14 -3.08 38.09 -8.59
CA GLU A 14 -2.62 36.98 -7.79
C GLU A 14 -1.16 37.18 -7.35
N SER A 15 -0.84 36.91 -6.08
CA SER A 15 0.50 37.16 -5.56
C SER A 15 1.54 36.28 -6.28
N ALA A 16 2.75 36.80 -6.53
CA ALA A 16 3.81 36.05 -7.23
C ALA A 16 4.19 34.73 -6.50
N VAL A 17 3.94 34.66 -5.18
CA VAL A 17 4.12 33.46 -4.36
C VAL A 17 3.09 32.39 -4.71
N ASP A 18 1.83 32.78 -4.90
CA ASP A 18 0.74 31.86 -5.29
C ASP A 18 0.95 31.33 -6.71
N GLN A 19 1.41 32.17 -7.64
CA GLN A 19 1.74 31.76 -9.01
C GLN A 19 2.88 30.74 -9.06
N ARG A 20 3.97 30.97 -8.30
CA ARG A 20 5.09 30.04 -8.23
C ARG A 20 4.69 28.69 -7.64
N TRP A 21 3.84 28.70 -6.60
CA TRP A 21 3.34 27.47 -5.99
C TRP A 21 2.49 26.66 -6.96
N LYS A 22 1.54 27.30 -7.68
CA LYS A 22 0.72 26.61 -8.69
C LYS A 22 1.56 25.99 -9.79
N PHE A 23 2.58 26.70 -10.27
CA PHE A 23 3.52 26.19 -11.28
C PHE A 23 4.27 24.96 -10.77
N LEU A 24 4.78 25.00 -9.53
CA LEU A 24 5.46 23.88 -8.91
C LEU A 24 4.54 22.66 -8.80
N VAL A 25 3.31 22.85 -8.31
CA VAL A 25 2.30 21.78 -8.20
C VAL A 25 2.01 21.16 -9.57
N PHE A 26 1.77 21.99 -10.58
CA PHE A 26 1.54 21.54 -11.94
C PHE A 26 2.72 20.72 -12.47
N TYR A 27 3.94 21.22 -12.31
CA TYR A 27 5.16 20.54 -12.74
C TYR A 27 5.34 19.18 -12.05
N LEU A 28 5.12 19.11 -10.74
CA LEU A 28 5.22 17.86 -9.96
C LEU A 28 4.19 16.82 -10.38
N CYS A 29 2.96 17.27 -10.67
CA CYS A 29 1.89 16.39 -11.15
C CYS A 29 2.20 15.91 -12.58
N PHE A 30 2.64 16.82 -13.46
CA PHE A 30 3.04 16.48 -14.82
C PHE A 30 4.21 15.50 -14.84
N TYR A 31 5.23 15.72 -14.00
CA TYR A 31 6.32 14.78 -13.78
C TYR A 31 5.84 13.41 -13.29
N GLY A 32 4.99 13.40 -12.26
CA GLY A 32 4.43 12.18 -11.70
C GLY A 32 3.55 11.41 -12.69
N PHE A 33 2.87 12.10 -13.60
CA PHE A 33 2.13 11.51 -14.70
C PHE A 33 3.07 10.92 -15.76
N MET A 34 4.01 11.73 -16.27
CA MET A 34 4.90 11.34 -17.36
C MET A 34 5.83 10.17 -17.00
N THR A 35 6.33 10.12 -15.76
CA THR A 35 7.20 9.02 -15.30
C THR A 35 6.49 7.68 -15.13
N GLN A 36 5.15 7.64 -15.20
CA GLN A 36 4.37 6.41 -15.16
C GLN A 36 3.96 5.92 -16.55
N ILE A 37 4.09 6.74 -17.60
CA ILE A 37 3.77 6.36 -18.97
C ILE A 37 4.84 5.40 -19.50
N ARG A 38 4.55 4.11 -19.43
CA ARG A 38 5.40 2.99 -19.81
C ARG A 38 4.56 1.94 -20.56
N PRO A 39 4.11 2.24 -21.80
CA PRO A 39 3.12 1.41 -22.50
C PRO A 39 3.48 -0.07 -22.65
N GLY A 40 4.77 -0.39 -22.67
CA GLY A 40 5.30 -1.75 -22.76
C GLY A 40 5.22 -2.56 -21.47
N GLU A 41 5.00 -1.93 -20.30
CA GLU A 41 5.05 -2.61 -18.99
C GLU A 41 4.02 -3.76 -18.89
N SER A 42 2.81 -3.58 -19.43
CA SER A 42 1.77 -4.61 -19.45
C SER A 42 2.07 -5.79 -20.40
N PHE A 43 3.11 -5.67 -21.23
CA PHE A 43 3.47 -6.66 -22.26
C PHE A 43 4.88 -7.22 -22.07
N ILE A 44 5.54 -6.96 -20.94
CA ILE A 44 6.90 -7.47 -20.67
C ILE A 44 6.94 -8.99 -20.73
N THR A 45 6.05 -9.69 -20.00
CA THR A 45 6.05 -11.15 -20.01
C THR A 45 5.76 -11.73 -21.39
N PRO A 46 4.69 -11.30 -22.13
CA PRO A 46 4.50 -11.70 -23.52
C PRO A 46 5.70 -11.43 -24.43
N TYR A 47 6.42 -10.33 -24.20
CA TYR A 47 7.61 -9.99 -24.98
C TYR A 47 8.81 -10.89 -24.66
N LEU A 48 9.03 -11.25 -23.39
CA LEU A 48 10.10 -12.19 -23.00
C LEU A 48 9.88 -13.60 -23.56
N LEU A 49 8.61 -14.04 -23.60
CA LEU A 49 8.23 -15.37 -24.09
C LEU A 49 7.96 -15.40 -25.60
N GLY A 50 7.86 -14.23 -26.24
CA GLY A 50 7.62 -14.10 -27.68
C GLY A 50 8.87 -14.35 -28.51
N ALA A 51 8.70 -14.39 -29.83
CA ALA A 51 9.77 -14.70 -30.79
C ALA A 51 10.98 -13.75 -30.72
N ASP A 52 10.79 -12.51 -30.25
CA ASP A 52 11.85 -11.51 -30.16
C ASP A 52 12.93 -11.87 -29.12
N LYS A 53 12.53 -12.51 -28.00
CA LYS A 53 13.43 -12.87 -26.90
C LYS A 53 13.59 -14.36 -26.72
N ASN A 54 12.55 -15.13 -27.02
CA ASN A 54 12.56 -16.58 -27.06
C ASN A 54 13.06 -17.23 -25.75
N PHE A 55 12.74 -16.64 -24.60
CA PHE A 55 12.97 -17.28 -23.31
C PHE A 55 11.88 -18.31 -23.04
N THR A 56 12.23 -19.38 -22.33
CA THR A 56 11.28 -20.38 -21.89
C THR A 56 10.47 -19.89 -20.69
N THR A 57 9.26 -20.40 -20.52
CA THR A 57 8.42 -20.10 -19.35
C THR A 57 9.14 -20.42 -18.03
N VAL A 58 9.93 -21.49 -18.01
CA VAL A 58 10.70 -21.91 -16.82
C VAL A 58 11.82 -20.90 -16.51
N GLU A 59 12.56 -20.42 -17.51
CA GLU A 59 13.60 -19.41 -17.28
C GLU A 59 13.00 -18.10 -16.75
N VAL A 60 11.91 -17.63 -17.35
CA VAL A 60 11.26 -16.38 -16.90
C VAL A 60 10.70 -16.56 -15.48
N THR A 61 10.01 -17.66 -15.21
CA THR A 61 9.33 -17.91 -13.93
C THR A 61 10.31 -18.19 -12.79
N ASN A 62 11.33 -19.03 -13.02
CA ASN A 62 12.14 -19.62 -11.96
C ASN A 62 13.54 -19.02 -11.85
N GLU A 63 14.01 -18.28 -12.86
CA GLU A 63 15.34 -17.65 -12.86
C GLU A 63 15.32 -16.13 -12.93
N ILE A 64 14.39 -15.54 -13.69
CA ILE A 64 14.35 -14.09 -13.94
C ILE A 64 13.47 -13.41 -12.89
N THR A 65 12.17 -13.70 -12.86
CA THR A 65 11.19 -13.03 -11.98
C THR A 65 11.54 -13.07 -10.48
N PRO A 66 12.14 -14.13 -9.91
CA PRO A 66 12.53 -14.14 -8.50
C PRO A 66 13.49 -13.02 -8.10
N VAL A 67 14.36 -12.58 -9.02
CA VAL A 67 15.37 -11.54 -8.77
C VAL A 67 14.74 -10.20 -8.36
N LEU A 68 13.53 -9.90 -8.84
CA LEU A 68 12.78 -8.72 -8.41
C LEU A 68 12.53 -8.71 -6.89
N SER A 69 12.14 -9.85 -6.34
CA SER A 69 11.85 -9.96 -4.91
C SER A 69 13.13 -9.81 -4.07
N TYR A 70 14.22 -10.43 -4.50
CA TYR A 70 15.51 -10.36 -3.83
C TYR A 70 16.10 -8.96 -3.85
N SER A 71 16.17 -8.37 -5.04
CA SER A 71 16.71 -7.02 -5.24
C SER A 71 15.90 -6.00 -4.46
N TYR A 72 14.56 -6.01 -4.57
CA TYR A 72 13.71 -5.09 -3.82
C TYR A 72 13.91 -5.20 -2.31
N MET A 73 13.98 -6.42 -1.75
CA MET A 73 14.27 -6.63 -0.33
C MET A 73 15.63 -6.01 0.08
N ALA A 74 16.67 -6.27 -0.71
CA ALA A 74 18.03 -5.84 -0.41
C ALA A 74 18.18 -4.30 -0.48
N VAL A 75 17.53 -3.66 -1.46
CA VAL A 75 17.70 -2.21 -1.71
C VAL A 75 16.68 -1.33 -0.99
N LEU A 76 15.57 -1.89 -0.48
CA LEU A 76 14.49 -1.11 0.16
C LEU A 76 15.00 -0.26 1.34
N VAL A 77 15.70 -0.86 2.30
CA VAL A 77 16.21 -0.14 3.49
C VAL A 77 17.32 0.84 3.11
N PRO A 78 18.35 0.47 2.31
CA PRO A 78 19.36 1.41 1.85
C PRO A 78 18.77 2.63 1.11
N ILE A 79 17.85 2.42 0.17
CA ILE A 79 17.24 3.51 -0.61
C ILE A 79 16.36 4.39 0.28
N PHE A 80 15.62 3.81 1.22
CA PHE A 80 14.85 4.57 2.19
C PHE A 80 15.74 5.53 3.00
N LEU A 81 16.85 5.03 3.56
CA LEU A 81 17.81 5.85 4.30
C LEU A 81 18.49 6.90 3.39
N LEU A 82 18.84 6.51 2.17
CA LEU A 82 19.48 7.39 1.20
C LEU A 82 18.57 8.53 0.74
N THR A 83 17.25 8.28 0.66
CA THR A 83 16.23 9.24 0.25
C THR A 83 16.26 10.49 1.13
N ASP A 84 16.29 10.31 2.45
CA ASP A 84 16.36 11.44 3.38
C ASP A 84 17.76 12.04 3.50
N TYR A 85 18.81 11.22 3.35
CA TYR A 85 20.19 11.68 3.40
C TYR A 85 20.54 12.58 2.21
N LEU A 86 20.18 12.17 0.99
CA LEU A 86 20.48 12.87 -0.27
C LEU A 86 19.45 13.94 -0.65
N ARG A 87 18.46 14.24 0.21
CA ARG A 87 17.41 15.23 -0.06
C ARG A 87 16.58 14.91 -1.31
N TYR A 88 16.14 13.66 -1.43
CA TYR A 88 15.16 13.14 -2.39
C TYR A 88 15.55 13.19 -3.88
N LYS A 89 15.98 14.32 -4.44
CA LYS A 89 16.24 14.50 -5.88
C LYS A 89 17.23 13.46 -6.45
N PRO A 90 18.37 13.16 -5.81
CA PRO A 90 19.28 12.13 -6.33
C PRO A 90 18.64 10.72 -6.39
N VAL A 91 17.71 10.41 -5.48
CA VAL A 91 16.96 9.14 -5.52
C VAL A 91 15.94 9.14 -6.66
N LEU A 92 15.32 10.26 -7.00
CA LEU A 92 14.46 10.39 -8.19
C LEU A 92 15.26 10.25 -9.50
N VAL A 93 16.49 10.78 -9.53
CA VAL A 93 17.41 10.57 -10.66
C VAL A 93 17.80 9.10 -10.75
N LEU A 94 18.16 8.46 -9.64
CA LEU A 94 18.44 7.03 -9.58
C LEU A 94 17.25 6.19 -10.07
N GLN A 95 16.02 6.54 -9.69
CA GLN A 95 14.81 5.89 -10.17
C GLN A 95 14.67 6.01 -11.70
N SER A 96 14.87 7.22 -12.24
CA SER A 96 14.76 7.48 -13.68
C SER A 96 15.82 6.72 -14.48
N LEU A 97 17.07 6.71 -14.00
CA LEU A 97 18.15 5.94 -14.60
C LEU A 97 17.87 4.43 -14.55
N SER A 98 17.34 3.94 -13.43
CA SER A 98 16.98 2.53 -13.29
C SER A 98 15.84 2.13 -14.22
N HIS A 99 14.84 3.00 -14.43
CA HIS A 99 13.86 2.80 -15.50
C HIS A 99 14.57 2.70 -16.86
N ILE A 100 15.38 3.67 -17.26
CA ILE A 100 16.08 3.61 -18.55
C ILE A 100 16.89 2.30 -18.70
N SER A 101 17.59 1.86 -17.66
CA SER A 101 18.31 0.59 -17.63
C SER A 101 17.40 -0.62 -17.89
N ILE A 102 16.19 -0.67 -17.31
CA ILE A 102 15.20 -1.72 -17.58
C ILE A 102 14.89 -1.81 -19.08
N TRP A 103 14.49 -0.70 -19.71
CA TRP A 103 14.10 -0.72 -21.12
C TRP A 103 15.29 -0.95 -22.06
N LEU A 104 16.49 -0.47 -21.73
CA LEU A 104 17.70 -0.80 -22.47
C LEU A 104 18.01 -2.31 -22.40
N LEU A 105 17.89 -2.92 -21.21
CA LEU A 105 18.08 -4.36 -21.05
C LEU A 105 16.98 -5.17 -21.75
N LEU A 106 15.72 -4.72 -21.72
CA LEU A 106 14.63 -5.35 -22.48
C LEU A 106 14.87 -5.26 -23.99
N ILE A 107 15.43 -4.17 -24.51
CA ILE A 107 15.67 -4.03 -25.95
C ILE A 107 16.91 -4.84 -26.36
N PHE A 108 18.05 -4.61 -25.71
CA PHE A 108 19.36 -5.11 -26.15
C PHE A 108 19.83 -6.40 -25.46
N GLY A 109 19.28 -6.73 -24.28
CA GLY A 109 19.68 -7.91 -23.54
C GLY A 109 19.15 -9.20 -24.18
N THR A 110 20.01 -10.20 -24.33
CA THR A 110 19.66 -11.51 -24.92
C THR A 110 19.88 -12.69 -23.98
N SER A 111 20.60 -12.48 -22.87
CA SER A 111 20.90 -13.53 -21.89
C SER A 111 19.97 -13.48 -20.68
N ILE A 112 19.84 -14.61 -19.99
CA ILE A 112 19.12 -14.71 -18.71
C ILE A 112 19.69 -13.70 -17.70
N LEU A 113 21.03 -13.57 -17.64
CA LEU A 113 21.69 -12.62 -16.76
C LEU A 113 21.27 -11.17 -17.04
N ALA A 114 21.12 -10.79 -18.31
CA ALA A 114 20.64 -9.45 -18.67
C ALA A 114 19.20 -9.21 -18.17
N MET A 115 18.33 -10.23 -18.25
CA MET A 115 16.97 -10.15 -17.73
C MET A 115 16.92 -10.16 -16.19
N GLN A 116 17.86 -10.85 -15.53
CA GLN A 116 18.02 -10.75 -14.08
C GLN A 116 18.46 -9.34 -13.65
N PHE A 117 19.37 -8.71 -14.40
CA PHE A 117 19.71 -7.30 -14.16
C PHE A 117 18.52 -6.36 -14.41
N MET A 118 17.69 -6.67 -15.40
CA MET A 118 16.45 -5.92 -15.67
C MET A 118 15.52 -5.95 -14.44
N GLU A 119 15.30 -7.14 -13.86
CA GLU A 119 14.51 -7.29 -12.63
C GLU A 119 15.18 -6.63 -11.41
N PHE A 120 16.51 -6.65 -11.33
CA PHE A 120 17.27 -5.93 -10.30
C PHE A 120 17.01 -4.42 -10.34
N PHE A 121 17.05 -3.81 -11.54
CA PHE A 121 16.72 -2.40 -11.71
C PHE A 121 15.24 -2.12 -11.41
N TYR A 122 14.33 -3.05 -11.73
CA TYR A 122 12.94 -2.94 -11.26
C TYR A 122 12.85 -2.89 -9.73
N GLY A 123 13.62 -3.71 -9.02
CA GLY A 123 13.72 -3.66 -7.56
C GLY A 123 14.14 -2.28 -7.04
N ILE A 124 15.13 -1.64 -7.67
CA ILE A 124 15.57 -0.27 -7.33
C ILE A 124 14.42 0.72 -7.55
N THR A 125 13.70 0.62 -8.67
CA THR A 125 12.63 1.58 -9.01
C THR A 125 11.44 1.48 -8.04
N MET A 126 11.12 0.26 -7.62
CA MET A 126 10.08 -0.01 -6.62
C MET A 126 10.45 0.60 -5.25
N ALA A 127 11.70 0.48 -4.83
CA ALA A 127 12.19 1.08 -3.59
C ALA A 127 12.28 2.61 -3.67
N ALA A 128 12.74 3.16 -4.79
CA ALA A 128 12.89 4.60 -4.99
C ALA A 128 11.55 5.35 -5.11
N ARG A 129 10.44 4.66 -5.36
CA ARG A 129 9.08 5.25 -5.44
C ARG A 129 8.69 6.05 -4.18
N VAL A 130 9.19 5.66 -3.01
CA VAL A 130 8.93 6.39 -1.74
C VAL A 130 9.46 7.82 -1.81
N ALA A 131 10.55 8.06 -2.54
CA ALA A 131 11.17 9.37 -2.66
C ALA A 131 10.25 10.42 -3.28
N TYR A 132 9.41 10.04 -4.25
CA TYR A 132 8.51 10.99 -4.92
C TYR A 132 7.45 11.56 -3.96
N SER A 133 6.82 10.69 -3.16
CA SER A 133 5.82 11.12 -2.19
C SER A 133 6.45 12.01 -1.12
N SER A 134 7.63 11.62 -0.60
CA SER A 134 8.35 12.40 0.41
C SER A 134 8.88 13.73 -0.11
N TYR A 135 9.33 13.78 -1.37
CA TYR A 135 9.80 14.98 -2.04
C TYR A 135 8.70 16.05 -2.14
N ILE A 136 7.48 15.65 -2.51
CA ILE A 136 6.34 16.56 -2.58
C ILE A 136 6.05 17.21 -1.23
N PHE A 137 6.04 16.42 -0.15
CA PHE A 137 5.83 16.95 1.20
C PHE A 137 6.96 17.87 1.67
N SER A 138 8.17 17.72 1.13
CA SER A 138 9.30 18.60 1.48
C SER A 138 9.23 20.00 0.85
N LEU A 139 8.47 20.17 -0.23
CA LEU A 139 8.38 21.42 -0.99
C LEU A 139 7.13 22.25 -0.68
N VAL A 140 6.07 21.61 -0.18
CA VAL A 140 4.78 22.25 0.04
C VAL A 140 4.67 22.73 1.50
N THR A 141 3.84 23.72 1.76
CA THR A 141 3.50 24.14 3.13
C THR A 141 2.45 23.22 3.74
N PRO A 142 2.44 23.02 5.07
CA PRO A 142 1.48 22.13 5.73
C PRO A 142 0.01 22.40 5.40
N SER A 143 -0.36 23.66 5.15
CA SER A 143 -1.73 24.07 4.76
C SER A 143 -2.21 23.44 3.45
N HIS A 144 -1.31 22.99 2.59
CA HIS A 144 -1.63 22.43 1.27
C HIS A 144 -1.32 20.93 1.12
N TYR A 145 -0.81 20.25 2.17
CA TYR A 145 -0.38 18.85 2.09
C TYR A 145 -1.47 17.90 1.58
N GLN A 146 -2.68 18.01 2.10
CA GLN A 146 -3.76 17.10 1.72
C GLN A 146 -4.15 17.26 0.25
N ARG A 147 -4.28 18.51 -0.22
CA ARG A 147 -4.61 18.79 -1.63
C ARG A 147 -3.49 18.32 -2.56
N MET A 148 -2.24 18.60 -2.20
CA MET A 148 -1.10 18.20 -3.01
C MET A 148 -0.94 16.67 -3.08
N ALA A 149 -1.11 15.98 -1.96
CA ALA A 149 -1.07 14.52 -1.93
C ALA A 149 -2.14 13.92 -2.85
N SER A 150 -3.35 14.49 -2.85
CA SER A 150 -4.44 14.07 -3.72
C SER A 150 -4.12 14.32 -5.20
N TYR A 151 -3.67 15.52 -5.57
CA TYR A 151 -3.32 15.85 -6.96
C TYR A 151 -2.19 14.98 -7.50
N SER A 152 -1.10 14.84 -6.75
CA SER A 152 0.02 14.00 -7.14
C SER A 152 -0.39 12.54 -7.32
N ARG A 153 -1.14 11.98 -6.36
CA ARG A 153 -1.57 10.59 -6.45
C ARG A 153 -2.53 10.36 -7.63
N SER A 154 -3.42 11.32 -7.90
CA SER A 154 -4.30 11.28 -9.07
C SER A 154 -3.51 11.34 -10.37
N ALA A 155 -2.49 12.20 -10.46
CA ALA A 155 -1.63 12.30 -11.63
C ALA A 155 -0.84 11.00 -11.89
N VAL A 156 -0.30 10.37 -10.84
CA VAL A 156 0.38 9.07 -10.93
C VAL A 156 -0.58 7.99 -11.42
N LEU A 157 -1.78 7.89 -10.84
CA LEU A 157 -2.79 6.90 -11.26
C LEU A 157 -3.25 7.11 -12.70
N MET A 158 -3.46 8.37 -13.10
CA MET A 158 -3.77 8.72 -14.48
C MET A 158 -2.63 8.35 -15.42
N GLY A 159 -1.37 8.52 -15.01
CA GLY A 159 -0.21 8.12 -15.81
C GLY A 159 -0.18 6.61 -16.04
N VAL A 160 -0.41 5.81 -15.00
CA VAL A 160 -0.53 4.34 -15.12
C VAL A 160 -1.71 3.94 -16.01
N PHE A 161 -2.88 4.55 -15.82
CA PHE A 161 -4.04 4.27 -16.66
C PHE A 161 -3.78 4.61 -18.14
N THR A 162 -3.28 5.82 -18.43
CA THR A 162 -2.92 6.26 -19.78
C THR A 162 -1.85 5.35 -20.39
N SER A 163 -0.86 4.93 -19.59
CA SER A 163 0.17 3.97 -20.02
C SER A 163 -0.45 2.67 -20.54
N SER A 164 -1.30 2.04 -19.74
CA SER A 164 -1.92 0.76 -20.05
C SER A 164 -2.89 0.86 -21.23
N VAL A 165 -3.67 1.94 -21.33
CA VAL A 165 -4.54 2.21 -22.48
C VAL A 165 -3.72 2.45 -23.75
N LEU A 166 -2.68 3.27 -23.68
CA LEU A 166 -1.82 3.56 -24.82
C LEU A 166 -1.15 2.28 -25.34
N GLY A 167 -0.62 1.46 -24.42
CA GLY A 167 -0.04 0.15 -24.76
C GLY A 167 -1.05 -0.77 -25.44
N GLN A 168 -2.26 -0.87 -24.89
CA GLN A 168 -3.31 -1.70 -25.45
C GLN A 168 -3.72 -1.24 -26.85
N LEU A 169 -3.90 0.07 -27.06
CA LEU A 169 -4.26 0.64 -28.36
C LEU A 169 -3.17 0.43 -29.41
N CYS A 170 -1.90 0.62 -29.04
CA CYS A 170 -0.78 0.35 -29.95
C CYS A 170 -0.76 -1.11 -30.42
N VAL A 171 -0.96 -2.08 -29.52
CA VAL A 171 -0.91 -3.50 -29.85
C VAL A 171 -2.14 -3.95 -30.65
N THR A 172 -3.35 -3.59 -30.22
CA THR A 172 -4.60 -4.10 -30.83
C THR A 172 -5.03 -3.34 -32.07
N VAL A 173 -5.06 -2.01 -32.00
CA VAL A 173 -5.55 -1.14 -33.09
C VAL A 173 -4.40 -0.81 -34.04
N GLY A 174 -3.25 -0.43 -33.49
CA GLY A 174 -2.07 -0.05 -34.26
C GLY A 174 -1.29 -1.24 -34.83
N GLY A 175 -1.53 -2.45 -34.35
CA GLY A 175 -0.76 -3.63 -34.75
C GLY A 175 0.75 -3.50 -34.50
N VAL A 176 1.15 -2.65 -33.55
CA VAL A 176 2.54 -2.34 -33.24
C VAL A 176 3.18 -3.54 -32.52
N PRO A 177 4.35 -4.04 -32.97
CA PRO A 177 5.02 -5.15 -32.32
C PRO A 177 5.57 -4.74 -30.94
N PHE A 178 5.74 -5.70 -30.04
CA PHE A 178 6.21 -5.44 -28.67
C PHE A 178 7.60 -4.78 -28.63
N MET A 179 8.48 -5.12 -29.57
CA MET A 179 9.78 -4.46 -29.69
C MET A 179 9.65 -2.94 -29.91
N THR A 180 8.79 -2.49 -30.83
CA THR A 180 8.52 -1.07 -31.06
C THR A 180 7.86 -0.42 -29.83
N LEU A 181 6.99 -1.15 -29.13
CA LEU A 181 6.38 -0.66 -27.89
C LEU A 181 7.41 -0.42 -26.77
N ASN A 182 8.45 -1.25 -26.70
CA ASN A 182 9.57 -1.05 -25.79
C ASN A 182 10.39 0.20 -26.16
N TYR A 183 10.62 0.48 -27.44
CA TYR A 183 11.26 1.74 -27.88
C TYR A 183 10.41 2.97 -27.53
N ILE A 184 9.09 2.91 -27.72
CA ILE A 184 8.17 3.99 -27.32
C ILE A 184 8.28 4.24 -25.82
N SER A 185 8.27 3.17 -25.02
CA SER A 185 8.40 3.25 -23.56
C SER A 185 9.74 3.84 -23.12
N LEU A 186 10.85 3.45 -23.78
CA LEU A 186 12.16 4.04 -23.54
C LEU A 186 12.16 5.56 -23.82
N GLY A 187 11.49 6.00 -24.88
CA GLY A 187 11.30 7.42 -25.19
C GLY A 187 10.64 8.19 -24.04
N PHE A 188 9.54 7.66 -23.48
CA PHE A 188 8.90 8.27 -22.31
C PHE A 188 9.81 8.27 -21.07
N MET A 189 10.62 7.23 -20.85
CA MET A 189 11.55 7.19 -19.72
C MET A 189 12.71 8.18 -19.86
N LEU A 190 13.23 8.37 -21.07
CA LEU A 190 14.23 9.41 -21.36
C LEU A 190 13.65 10.81 -21.13
N PHE A 191 12.43 11.05 -21.58
CA PHE A 191 11.74 12.30 -21.30
C PHE A 191 11.50 12.50 -19.79
N GLY A 192 11.11 11.44 -19.07
CA GLY A 192 10.99 11.44 -17.61
C GLY A 192 12.30 11.82 -16.91
N LEU A 193 13.45 11.33 -17.38
CA LEU A 193 14.76 11.73 -16.84
C LEU A 193 15.03 13.22 -17.05
N VAL A 194 14.75 13.75 -18.25
CA VAL A 194 14.89 15.19 -18.54
C VAL A 194 14.06 16.00 -17.55
N LEU A 195 12.80 15.62 -17.32
CA LEU A 195 11.94 16.27 -16.34
C LEU A 195 12.49 16.17 -14.90
N THR A 196 13.08 15.04 -14.52
CA THR A 196 13.73 14.88 -13.20
C THR A 196 14.87 15.88 -13.00
N LEU A 197 15.66 16.17 -14.05
CA LEU A 197 16.79 17.09 -13.96
C LEU A 197 16.36 18.52 -13.65
N PHE A 198 15.21 18.95 -14.16
CA PHE A 198 14.62 20.27 -13.91
C PHE A 198 13.88 20.39 -12.56
N LEU A 199 13.79 19.33 -11.76
CA LEU A 199 13.20 19.41 -10.43
C LEU A 199 14.03 20.31 -9.48
N GLU A 200 13.37 21.16 -8.70
CA GLU A 200 14.05 21.98 -7.69
C GLU A 200 14.70 21.09 -6.59
N GLN A 201 15.88 21.46 -6.09
CA GLN A 201 16.48 20.75 -4.96
C GLN A 201 15.86 21.23 -3.64
N PRO A 202 15.29 20.34 -2.80
CA PRO A 202 14.73 20.73 -1.51
C PRO A 202 15.85 21.17 -0.57
N LYS A 203 15.63 22.29 0.13
CA LYS A 203 16.58 22.80 1.14
C LYS A 203 16.43 22.13 2.51
N ARG A 204 15.30 21.45 2.79
CA ARG A 204 14.97 20.79 4.06
C ARG A 204 14.78 19.28 3.87
N SER A 205 15.23 18.46 4.83
CA SER A 205 14.91 17.02 4.89
C SER A 205 14.06 16.70 6.12
N LEU A 206 13.21 15.67 6.02
CA LEU A 206 12.27 15.29 7.08
C LEU A 206 12.97 14.78 8.36
N PHE A 207 14.07 14.04 8.22
CA PHE A 207 14.70 13.33 9.35
C PHE A 207 16.10 13.81 9.73
N PHE A 208 16.99 14.10 8.78
CA PHE A 208 18.43 14.28 9.07
C PHE A 208 18.91 15.72 9.12
N ASN A 209 18.14 16.67 8.58
CA ASN A 209 18.58 18.05 8.38
C ASN A 209 17.47 19.06 8.73
N LYS A 210 16.85 18.90 9.91
CA LYS A 210 16.04 19.94 10.54
C LYS A 210 16.99 21.06 10.97
N SER A 211 16.81 22.28 10.46
CA SER A 211 17.53 23.45 10.94
C SER A 211 17.18 23.69 12.41
N GLY A 212 18.05 23.24 13.33
CA GLY A 212 18.31 23.79 14.67
C GLY A 212 17.16 24.08 15.64
N ALA A 213 15.91 23.73 15.38
CA ALA A 213 14.80 23.98 16.29
C ALA A 213 14.30 22.66 16.93
N PRO A 214 14.15 22.60 18.26
CA PRO A 214 13.53 21.47 18.93
C PRO A 214 12.07 21.29 18.47
N PRO A 215 11.46 20.11 18.70
CA PRO A 215 10.10 19.82 18.24
C PRO A 215 9.09 20.63 19.07
N LEU A 216 8.84 21.86 18.67
CA LEU A 216 7.60 22.54 19.00
C LEU A 216 6.51 21.91 18.13
N SER A 217 5.39 21.55 18.76
CA SER A 217 4.22 21.03 18.06
C SER A 217 3.89 21.98 16.92
N GLU A 218 3.59 21.49 15.71
CA GLU A 218 3.24 22.34 14.56
C GLU A 218 2.00 23.24 14.83
N LEU A 219 1.28 22.99 15.94
CA LEU A 219 0.26 23.86 16.51
C LEU A 219 0.83 25.16 17.13
N ASP A 220 2.00 25.12 17.76
CA ASP A 220 2.69 26.31 18.32
C ASP A 220 3.28 27.21 17.22
N ARG A 221 3.42 26.70 15.99
CA ARG A 221 3.78 27.53 14.83
C ARG A 221 2.64 28.37 14.29
N MET A 222 1.39 28.03 14.63
CA MET A 222 0.22 28.83 14.25
C MET A 222 0.00 30.02 15.20
N HIS A 223 0.60 30.01 16.39
CA HIS A 223 0.57 31.14 17.35
C HIS A 223 1.94 31.33 18.02
N PRO A 224 2.77 32.30 17.58
CA PRO A 224 4.04 32.55 18.24
C PRO A 224 3.78 33.14 19.63
N VAL A 225 4.10 32.37 20.68
CA VAL A 225 4.28 32.93 22.03
C VAL A 225 5.75 33.32 22.17
N GLU A 226 6.03 34.62 22.27
CA GLU A 226 7.38 35.15 22.46
C GLU A 226 7.96 34.74 23.82
N GLY A 227 9.27 34.45 23.85
CA GLY A 227 10.07 34.61 25.07
C GLY A 227 10.56 33.37 25.83
N LYS A 228 10.99 32.28 25.18
CA LYS A 228 11.81 31.25 25.88
C LYS A 228 13.20 31.05 25.24
N PRO A 229 14.29 31.07 26.04
CA PRO A 229 15.65 30.89 25.51
C PRO A 229 15.89 29.44 25.06
N VAL A 230 16.58 29.30 23.93
CA VAL A 230 16.96 28.02 23.31
C VAL A 230 18.25 27.48 23.97
N PRO A 231 18.26 26.28 24.56
CA PRO A 231 19.48 25.67 25.09
C PRO A 231 20.35 25.07 23.96
N PRO A 232 21.68 24.95 24.15
CA PRO A 232 22.60 24.49 23.11
C PRO A 232 22.46 22.99 22.83
N ALA A 233 22.62 22.62 21.55
CA ALA A 233 22.40 21.26 21.04
C ALA A 233 23.61 20.33 21.26
N PRO A 234 23.41 19.06 21.68
CA PRO A 234 24.47 18.06 21.65
C PRO A 234 24.47 17.26 20.33
N SER A 235 25.67 17.12 19.73
CA SER A 235 25.96 16.47 18.46
C SER A 235 25.92 14.92 18.46
N ARG A 236 25.32 14.29 19.49
CA ARG A 236 25.32 12.83 19.70
C ARG A 236 23.92 12.19 19.64
N TRP A 237 22.99 12.77 18.87
CA TRP A 237 21.55 12.42 18.86
C TRP A 237 21.16 11.25 17.91
N ARG A 238 22.05 10.84 16.99
CA ARG A 238 21.67 10.14 15.74
C ARG A 238 21.31 8.64 15.83
N SER A 239 21.98 7.84 16.67
CA SER A 239 21.63 6.41 16.85
C SER A 239 20.58 6.19 17.94
N SER A 240 20.47 7.11 18.90
CA SER A 240 19.51 7.00 20.00
C SER A 240 18.08 7.30 19.53
N ALA A 241 17.86 8.16 18.53
CA ALA A 241 16.51 8.51 18.06
C ALA A 241 15.80 7.33 17.36
N LEU A 242 16.43 6.70 16.36
CA LEU A 242 15.84 5.54 15.67
C LEU A 242 15.67 4.35 16.63
N PHE A 243 16.65 4.12 17.50
CA PHE A 243 16.55 3.06 18.51
C PHE A 243 15.44 3.31 19.53
N ARG A 244 15.27 4.57 19.98
CA ARG A 244 14.13 4.97 20.83
C ARG A 244 12.80 4.79 20.10
N MET A 245 12.69 5.22 18.84
CA MET A 245 11.48 5.04 18.04
C MET A 245 11.14 3.55 17.81
N LEU A 246 12.14 2.69 17.57
CA LEU A 246 11.94 1.25 17.47
C LEU A 246 11.53 0.61 18.80
N ARG A 247 12.03 1.13 19.93
CA ARG A 247 11.61 0.69 21.27
C ARG A 247 10.18 1.13 21.60
N GLU A 248 9.81 2.36 21.23
CA GLU A 248 8.45 2.88 21.33
C GLU A 248 7.50 2.09 20.42
N LEU A 249 7.96 1.71 19.22
CA LEU A 249 7.24 0.82 18.30
C LEU A 249 6.86 -0.50 18.95
N GLY A 250 7.81 -1.15 19.65
CA GLY A 250 7.55 -2.42 20.35
C GLY A 250 6.52 -2.28 21.48
N THR A 251 6.41 -1.10 22.09
CA THR A 251 5.42 -0.82 23.13
C THR A 251 4.04 -0.58 22.51
N ILE A 252 3.98 0.14 21.40
CA ILE A 252 2.74 0.50 20.70
C ILE A 252 2.20 -0.66 19.86
N ALA A 253 3.06 -1.54 19.36
CA ALA A 253 2.68 -2.79 18.69
C ALA A 253 1.86 -3.75 19.58
N LYS A 254 1.78 -3.48 20.90
CA LYS A 254 0.89 -4.19 21.83
C LYS A 254 -0.57 -3.78 21.70
N LEU A 255 -0.89 -2.66 21.03
CA LEU A 255 -2.26 -2.24 20.77
C LEU A 255 -2.94 -3.26 19.81
N PRO A 256 -4.10 -3.83 20.19
CA PRO A 256 -4.70 -4.94 19.45
C PRO A 256 -5.11 -4.55 18.02
N GLN A 257 -5.68 -3.34 17.86
CA GLN A 257 -6.10 -2.83 16.54
C GLN A 257 -4.90 -2.53 15.64
N LEU A 258 -3.86 -1.87 16.17
CA LEU A 258 -2.64 -1.60 15.40
C LEU A 258 -1.97 -2.90 14.95
N ARG A 259 -1.89 -3.89 15.84
CA ARG A 259 -1.31 -5.20 15.54
C ARG A 259 -2.11 -5.91 14.46
N LEU A 260 -3.44 -5.92 14.54
CA LEU A 260 -4.31 -6.54 13.53
C LEU A 260 -4.05 -5.94 12.13
N TRP A 261 -4.12 -4.62 12.01
CA TRP A 261 -3.94 -3.94 10.72
C TRP A 261 -2.50 -3.99 10.20
N SER A 262 -1.50 -4.01 11.10
CA SER A 262 -0.10 -4.19 10.72
C SER A 262 0.19 -5.61 10.22
N LEU A 263 -0.32 -6.64 10.91
CA LEU A 263 -0.20 -8.03 10.46
C LEU A 263 -0.95 -8.23 9.13
N TRP A 264 -2.16 -7.69 9.01
CA TRP A 264 -2.89 -7.69 7.74
C TRP A 264 -2.05 -7.03 6.64
N TRP A 265 -1.47 -5.86 6.87
CA TRP A 265 -0.61 -5.20 5.88
C TRP A 265 0.54 -6.09 5.44
N ILE A 266 1.25 -6.71 6.40
CA ILE A 266 2.41 -7.58 6.13
C ILE A 266 2.00 -8.78 5.28
N PHE A 267 1.03 -9.57 5.76
CA PHE A 267 0.62 -10.82 5.11
C PHE A 267 -0.09 -10.55 3.78
N ASN A 268 -1.06 -9.64 3.76
CA ASN A 268 -1.83 -9.35 2.56
C ASN A 268 -0.96 -8.70 1.47
N SER A 269 -0.03 -7.80 1.82
CA SER A 269 0.89 -7.22 0.82
C SER A 269 1.82 -8.27 0.24
N ALA A 270 2.32 -9.21 1.05
CA ALA A 270 3.17 -10.28 0.56
C ALA A 270 2.43 -11.13 -0.48
N GLY A 271 1.23 -11.62 -0.15
CA GLY A 271 0.39 -12.39 -1.07
C GLY A 271 -0.04 -11.60 -2.32
N TYR A 272 -0.39 -10.33 -2.16
CA TYR A 272 -0.77 -9.44 -3.27
C TYR A 272 0.35 -9.30 -4.30
N TYR A 273 1.58 -9.05 -3.86
CA TYR A 273 2.72 -8.91 -4.78
C TYR A 273 3.18 -10.24 -5.38
N LEU A 274 3.05 -11.37 -4.66
CA LEU A 274 3.25 -12.70 -5.26
C LEU A 274 2.31 -12.92 -6.44
N MET A 275 1.01 -12.68 -6.24
CA MET A 275 0.04 -12.75 -7.33
C MET A 275 0.40 -11.78 -8.46
N LEU A 276 0.69 -10.52 -8.15
CA LEU A 276 0.92 -9.47 -9.14
C LEU A 276 2.14 -9.74 -10.03
N TYR A 277 3.22 -10.30 -9.48
CA TYR A 277 4.43 -10.58 -10.25
C TYR A 277 4.30 -11.78 -11.19
N TYR A 278 3.48 -12.78 -10.81
CA TYR A 278 3.35 -14.02 -11.58
C TYR A 278 2.08 -14.09 -12.42
N VAL A 279 1.15 -13.14 -12.32
CA VAL A 279 -0.13 -13.20 -13.04
C VAL A 279 0.01 -13.15 -14.56
N GLN A 280 0.95 -12.36 -15.10
CA GLN A 280 1.14 -12.31 -16.55
C GLN A 280 1.74 -13.62 -17.09
N LEU A 281 2.52 -14.33 -16.27
CA LEU A 281 3.00 -15.69 -16.60
C LEU A 281 1.84 -16.68 -16.63
N LEU A 282 0.93 -16.61 -15.65
CA LEU A 282 -0.28 -17.43 -15.63
C LEU A 282 -1.16 -17.16 -16.86
N TRP A 283 -1.35 -15.90 -17.23
CA TRP A 283 -2.12 -15.54 -18.43
C TRP A 283 -1.52 -16.13 -19.70
N ASN A 284 -0.19 -16.13 -19.82
CA ASN A 284 0.49 -16.73 -20.96
C ASN A 284 0.42 -18.27 -20.96
N GLU A 285 0.35 -18.94 -19.81
CA GLU A 285 0.06 -20.38 -19.78
C GLU A 285 -1.38 -20.70 -20.20
N ILE A 286 -2.37 -19.91 -19.78
CA ILE A 286 -3.78 -20.10 -20.13
C ILE A 286 -4.04 -19.76 -21.61
N TYR A 287 -3.43 -18.68 -22.10
CA TYR A 287 -3.56 -18.23 -23.48
C TYR A 287 -2.18 -17.86 -24.04
N PRO A 288 -1.45 -18.84 -24.61
CA PRO A 288 -0.13 -18.61 -25.17
C PRO A 288 -0.13 -17.53 -26.24
N THR A 289 0.87 -16.65 -26.17
CA THR A 289 1.03 -15.52 -27.08
C THR A 289 1.44 -15.98 -28.48
N THR A 290 0.48 -16.48 -29.27
CA THR A 290 0.67 -16.88 -30.68
C THR A 290 0.38 -15.75 -31.65
N ASP A 291 -0.53 -14.84 -31.27
CA ASP A 291 -0.87 -13.63 -32.02
C ASP A 291 -0.90 -12.42 -31.07
N ASN A 292 0.06 -11.51 -31.26
CA ASN A 292 0.22 -10.30 -30.44
C ASN A 292 -1.05 -9.46 -30.37
N ARG A 293 -1.87 -9.44 -31.44
CA ARG A 293 -3.08 -8.60 -31.52
C ARG A 293 -4.21 -9.07 -30.61
N LYS A 294 -4.12 -10.29 -30.06
CA LYS A 294 -5.14 -10.87 -29.19
C LYS A 294 -4.78 -10.81 -27.70
N VAL A 295 -3.68 -10.14 -27.34
CA VAL A 295 -3.26 -9.95 -25.94
C VAL A 295 -3.92 -8.69 -25.36
N TYR A 296 -4.70 -8.85 -24.28
CA TYR A 296 -5.46 -7.76 -23.64
C TYR A 296 -4.88 -7.30 -22.29
N ASN A 297 -3.63 -7.64 -21.99
CA ASN A 297 -2.98 -7.34 -20.70
C ASN A 297 -3.05 -5.84 -20.33
N GLY A 298 -2.81 -4.93 -21.29
CA GLY A 298 -2.92 -3.49 -21.06
C GLY A 298 -4.33 -3.05 -20.72
N GLY A 299 -5.35 -3.58 -21.42
CA GLY A 299 -6.75 -3.30 -21.10
C GLY A 299 -7.15 -3.78 -19.71
N VAL A 300 -6.66 -4.96 -19.32
CA VAL A 300 -6.91 -5.56 -18.00
C VAL A 300 -6.22 -4.77 -16.89
N ASP A 301 -4.98 -4.34 -17.09
CA ASP A 301 -4.28 -3.47 -16.14
C ASP A 301 -4.97 -2.09 -16.00
N ALA A 302 -5.44 -1.51 -17.10
CA ALA A 302 -6.20 -0.26 -17.08
C ALA A 302 -7.53 -0.41 -16.31
N ALA A 303 -8.29 -1.47 -16.59
CA ALA A 303 -9.54 -1.77 -15.89
C ALA A 303 -9.30 -2.04 -14.40
N SER A 304 -8.24 -2.77 -14.06
CA SER A 304 -7.87 -3.04 -12.66
C SER A 304 -7.47 -1.77 -11.90
N THR A 305 -6.77 -0.86 -12.58
CA THR A 305 -6.38 0.46 -12.04
C THR A 305 -7.63 1.30 -11.76
N LEU A 306 -8.56 1.36 -12.71
CA LEU A 306 -9.81 2.11 -12.58
C LEU A 306 -10.67 1.55 -11.46
N LEU A 307 -10.89 0.23 -11.42
CA LEU A 307 -11.65 -0.41 -10.34
C LEU A 307 -10.98 -0.18 -8.99
N GLY A 308 -9.65 -0.30 -8.92
CA GLY A 308 -8.89 -0.02 -7.70
C GLY A 308 -9.06 1.41 -7.19
N ALA A 309 -9.14 2.40 -8.08
CA ALA A 309 -9.43 3.78 -7.72
C ALA A 309 -10.87 3.94 -7.17
N ILE A 310 -11.85 3.33 -7.84
CA ILE A 310 -13.26 3.34 -7.41
C ILE A 310 -13.41 2.70 -6.02
N THR A 311 -12.83 1.52 -5.80
CA THR A 311 -12.95 0.81 -4.53
C THR A 311 -12.20 1.51 -3.40
N ALA A 312 -11.01 2.07 -3.66
CA ALA A 312 -10.28 2.89 -2.69
C ALA A 312 -11.05 4.16 -2.28
N PHE A 313 -11.73 4.80 -3.24
CA PHE A 313 -12.60 5.94 -2.96
C PHE A 313 -13.82 5.52 -2.12
N ALA A 314 -14.50 4.43 -2.51
CA ALA A 314 -15.65 3.90 -1.80
C ALA A 314 -15.33 3.55 -0.33
N ALA A 315 -14.13 3.03 -0.07
CA ALA A 315 -13.65 2.71 1.27
C ALA A 315 -13.68 3.91 2.24
N GLY A 316 -13.46 5.13 1.72
CA GLY A 316 -13.51 6.37 2.52
C GLY A 316 -14.90 6.72 3.06
N TYR A 317 -15.97 6.15 2.49
CA TYR A 317 -17.35 6.39 2.92
C TYR A 317 -17.87 5.31 3.87
N VAL A 318 -17.11 4.25 4.12
CA VAL A 318 -17.52 3.12 4.95
C VAL A 318 -17.41 3.49 6.42
N LYS A 319 -18.56 3.84 7.03
CA LYS A 319 -18.68 4.16 8.46
C LYS A 319 -19.11 2.93 9.24
N ILE A 320 -18.16 2.08 9.60
CA ILE A 320 -18.39 0.89 10.43
C ILE A 320 -17.66 1.05 11.77
N ARG A 321 -18.17 0.39 12.83
CA ARG A 321 -17.44 0.24 14.09
C ARG A 321 -16.26 -0.71 13.90
N TRP A 322 -15.16 -0.19 13.36
CA TRP A 322 -13.95 -0.95 13.03
C TRP A 322 -13.39 -1.75 14.21
N ALA A 323 -13.52 -1.25 15.44
CA ALA A 323 -13.10 -2.00 16.63
C ALA A 323 -13.76 -3.39 16.81
N ARG A 324 -14.94 -3.62 16.20
CA ARG A 324 -15.71 -4.87 16.30
C ARG A 324 -15.74 -5.67 15.00
N TRP A 325 -15.74 -4.98 13.87
CA TRP A 325 -15.98 -5.60 12.56
C TRP A 325 -14.71 -5.77 11.73
N SER A 326 -13.55 -5.26 12.18
CA SER A 326 -12.30 -5.35 11.39
C SER A 326 -11.94 -6.80 11.06
N GLU A 327 -11.98 -7.69 12.04
CA GLU A 327 -11.63 -9.11 11.86
C GLU A 327 -12.56 -9.79 10.85
N LEU A 328 -13.85 -9.50 10.90
CA LEU A 328 -14.82 -10.07 9.96
C LEU A 328 -14.63 -9.50 8.55
N VAL A 329 -14.46 -8.19 8.41
CA VAL A 329 -14.28 -7.52 7.11
C VAL A 329 -12.98 -8.01 6.46
N ILE A 330 -11.88 -8.05 7.22
CA ILE A 330 -10.60 -8.59 6.75
C ILE A 330 -10.76 -10.06 6.37
N GLY A 331 -11.38 -10.89 7.23
CA GLY A 331 -11.57 -12.32 6.96
C GLY A 331 -12.42 -12.58 5.72
N ALA A 332 -13.53 -11.86 5.56
CA ALA A 332 -14.42 -12.00 4.41
C ALA A 332 -13.74 -11.55 3.11
N ALA A 333 -13.06 -10.41 3.12
CA ALA A 333 -12.32 -9.93 1.96
C ALA A 333 -11.14 -10.86 1.59
N THR A 334 -10.44 -11.41 2.58
CA THR A 334 -9.37 -12.39 2.37
C THR A 334 -9.92 -13.71 1.81
N ALA A 335 -11.09 -14.16 2.30
CA ALA A 335 -11.78 -15.35 1.77
C ALA A 335 -12.22 -15.14 0.31
N PHE A 336 -12.75 -13.95 -0.01
CA PHE A 336 -13.08 -13.58 -1.38
C PHE A 336 -11.84 -13.59 -2.29
N GLN A 337 -10.72 -13.03 -1.83
CA GLN A 337 -9.44 -13.10 -2.54
C GLN A 337 -8.95 -14.53 -2.76
N ALA A 338 -9.09 -15.41 -1.75
CA ALA A 338 -8.79 -16.83 -1.90
C ALA A 338 -9.66 -17.48 -3.00
N GLY A 339 -10.98 -17.23 -2.98
CA GLY A 339 -11.89 -17.73 -4.01
C GLY A 339 -11.52 -17.26 -5.43
N LEU A 340 -11.09 -16.02 -5.58
CA LEU A 340 -10.61 -15.49 -6.85
C LEU A 340 -9.30 -16.15 -7.30
N LEU A 341 -8.36 -16.42 -6.38
CA LEU A 341 -7.13 -17.15 -6.71
C LEU A 341 -7.43 -18.59 -7.14
N LEU A 342 -8.38 -19.26 -6.49
CA LEU A 342 -8.84 -20.59 -6.90
C LEU A 342 -9.48 -20.56 -8.29
N LEU A 343 -10.28 -19.55 -8.58
CA LEU A 343 -10.87 -19.36 -9.90
C LEU A 343 -9.77 -19.16 -10.97
N MET A 344 -8.76 -18.33 -10.68
CA MET A 344 -7.61 -18.12 -11.57
C MET A 344 -6.77 -19.39 -11.78
N SER A 345 -6.65 -20.24 -10.75
CA SER A 345 -5.84 -21.47 -10.83
C SER A 345 -6.55 -22.62 -11.56
N THR A 346 -7.88 -22.60 -11.63
CA THR A 346 -8.70 -23.69 -12.19
C THR A 346 -9.30 -23.37 -13.56
N THR A 347 -9.45 -22.10 -13.91
CA THR A 347 -10.03 -21.69 -15.21
C THR A 347 -9.05 -21.91 -16.36
N SER A 348 -9.57 -22.40 -17.49
CA SER A 348 -8.88 -22.39 -18.79
C SER A 348 -9.34 -21.22 -19.68
N HIS A 349 -10.28 -20.40 -19.21
CA HIS A 349 -10.78 -19.24 -19.95
C HIS A 349 -10.11 -17.95 -19.48
N ILE A 350 -9.38 -17.29 -20.39
CA ILE A 350 -8.61 -16.08 -20.10
C ILE A 350 -9.49 -14.92 -19.59
N TRP A 351 -10.70 -14.75 -20.14
CA TRP A 351 -11.62 -13.68 -19.71
C TRP A 351 -12.07 -13.83 -18.24
N LEU A 352 -12.30 -15.06 -17.79
CA LEU A 352 -12.60 -15.32 -16.38
C LEU A 352 -11.38 -15.03 -15.50
N CYS A 353 -10.18 -15.40 -15.95
CA CYS A 353 -8.93 -15.10 -15.24
C CYS A 353 -8.67 -13.58 -15.14
N TYR A 354 -8.90 -12.84 -16.22
CA TYR A 354 -8.83 -11.37 -16.25
C TYR A 354 -9.85 -10.73 -15.31
N GLY A 355 -11.11 -11.17 -15.34
CA GLY A 355 -12.15 -10.69 -14.43
C GLY A 355 -11.79 -10.95 -12.97
N ALA A 356 -11.28 -12.15 -12.66
CA ALA A 356 -10.86 -12.51 -11.31
C ALA A 356 -9.68 -11.65 -10.82
N TYR A 357 -8.69 -11.41 -11.67
CA TYR A 357 -7.57 -10.50 -11.37
C TYR A 357 -8.04 -9.07 -11.09
N ILE A 358 -8.92 -8.52 -11.92
CA ILE A 358 -9.47 -7.17 -11.74
C ILE A 358 -10.16 -7.06 -10.38
N LEU A 359 -11.02 -8.04 -10.03
CA LEU A 359 -11.70 -8.09 -8.74
C LEU A 359 -10.73 -8.26 -7.56
N PHE A 360 -9.69 -9.08 -7.72
CA PHE A 360 -8.69 -9.30 -6.68
C PHE A 360 -7.90 -8.02 -6.38
N ARG A 361 -7.47 -7.31 -7.42
CA ARG A 361 -6.84 -5.99 -7.25
C ARG A 361 -7.81 -5.00 -6.62
N GLY A 362 -9.06 -4.98 -7.07
CA GLY A 362 -10.12 -4.11 -6.53
C GLY A 362 -10.35 -4.32 -5.03
N SER A 363 -10.44 -5.58 -4.57
CA SER A 363 -10.64 -5.91 -3.16
C SER A 363 -9.44 -5.56 -2.29
N HIS A 364 -8.21 -5.72 -2.80
CA HIS A 364 -7.00 -5.27 -2.11
C HIS A 364 -7.00 -3.74 -1.95
N GLN A 365 -7.27 -3.00 -3.03
CA GLN A 365 -7.27 -1.54 -3.02
C GLN A 365 -8.38 -0.94 -2.14
N PHE A 366 -9.49 -1.66 -1.95
CA PHE A 366 -10.54 -1.28 -0.99
C PHE A 366 -10.01 -1.24 0.45
N LEU A 367 -9.27 -2.27 0.88
CA LEU A 367 -8.82 -2.40 2.27
C LEU A 367 -7.63 -1.49 2.62
N VAL A 368 -6.80 -1.12 1.64
CA VAL A 368 -5.59 -0.31 1.87
C VAL A 368 -5.89 1.05 2.55
N PRO A 369 -6.83 1.89 2.06
CA PRO A 369 -7.17 3.15 2.74
C PRO A 369 -7.69 2.96 4.16
N ILE A 370 -8.47 1.89 4.40
CA ILE A 370 -8.99 1.56 5.74
C ILE A 370 -7.82 1.22 6.66
N ALA A 371 -6.89 0.38 6.22
CA ALA A 371 -5.70 0.04 6.99
C ALA A 371 -4.85 1.28 7.29
N ILE A 372 -4.67 2.16 6.30
CA ILE A 372 -3.93 3.42 6.49
C ILE A 372 -4.60 4.26 7.58
N PHE A 373 -5.92 4.42 7.51
CA PHE A 373 -6.68 5.17 8.50
C PHE A 373 -6.54 4.57 9.91
N GLN A 374 -6.74 3.26 10.06
CA GLN A 374 -6.69 2.58 11.36
C GLN A 374 -5.30 2.60 12.01
N ILE A 375 -4.25 2.46 11.20
CA ILE A 375 -2.86 2.58 11.66
C ILE A 375 -2.56 4.04 12.05
N ALA A 376 -2.94 5.00 11.20
CA ALA A 376 -2.65 6.41 11.43
C ALA A 376 -3.40 6.99 12.65
N THR A 377 -4.63 6.57 12.93
CA THR A 377 -5.38 7.01 14.12
C THR A 377 -4.79 6.49 15.43
N SER A 378 -3.98 5.43 15.38
CA SER A 378 -3.40 4.78 16.56
C SER A 378 -1.99 5.29 16.89
N LEU A 379 -1.42 6.19 16.08
CA LEU A 379 -0.01 6.56 16.11
C LEU A 379 0.20 8.07 16.00
N SER A 380 1.35 8.54 16.49
CA SER A 380 1.86 9.87 16.13
C SER A 380 2.33 9.89 14.67
N LYS A 381 2.38 11.09 14.06
CA LYS A 381 2.77 11.24 12.64
C LYS A 381 4.14 10.63 12.31
N GLU A 382 5.12 10.79 13.19
CA GLU A 382 6.50 10.29 12.98
C GLU A 382 6.56 8.75 13.10
N LEU A 383 5.82 8.15 14.04
CA LEU A 383 5.74 6.70 14.20
C LEU A 383 4.93 6.03 13.09
N CYS A 384 3.96 6.74 12.52
CA CYS A 384 3.12 6.27 11.42
C CYS A 384 3.95 5.94 10.17
N ALA A 385 4.83 6.86 9.75
CA ALA A 385 5.73 6.63 8.61
C ALA A 385 6.68 5.44 8.87
N LEU A 386 7.19 5.32 10.09
CA LEU A 386 8.05 4.21 10.49
C LEU A 386 7.31 2.86 10.45
N VAL A 387 6.07 2.80 10.96
CA VAL A 387 5.25 1.57 10.93
C VAL A 387 4.99 1.11 9.50
N PHE A 388 4.61 2.02 8.58
CA PHE A 388 4.41 1.62 7.18
C PHE A 388 5.70 1.12 6.52
N GLY A 389 6.84 1.74 6.83
CA GLY A 389 8.15 1.29 6.35
C GLY A 389 8.50 -0.10 6.87
N VAL A 390 8.36 -0.33 8.17
CA VAL A 390 8.64 -1.62 8.83
C VAL A 390 7.69 -2.72 8.34
N ASN A 391 6.39 -2.43 8.24
CA ASN A 391 5.41 -3.38 7.71
C ASN A 391 5.70 -3.75 6.26
N THR A 392 6.07 -2.78 5.43
CA THR A 392 6.45 -3.04 4.03
C THR A 392 7.74 -3.84 3.92
N PHE A 393 8.72 -3.59 4.80
CA PHE A 393 9.95 -4.37 4.87
C PHE A 393 9.68 -5.83 5.26
N PHE A 394 8.89 -6.08 6.31
CA PHE A 394 8.49 -7.44 6.68
C PHE A 394 7.63 -8.13 5.62
N ALA A 395 6.73 -7.41 4.94
CA ALA A 395 5.99 -7.96 3.80
C ALA A 395 6.94 -8.42 2.69
N THR A 396 7.99 -7.64 2.45
CA THR A 396 8.99 -7.94 1.42
C THR A 396 9.85 -9.14 1.81
N ILE A 397 10.27 -9.25 3.08
CA ILE A 397 10.95 -10.44 3.61
C ILE A 397 10.07 -11.68 3.42
N LEU A 398 8.81 -11.63 3.87
CA LEU A 398 7.89 -12.75 3.78
C LEU A 398 7.67 -13.20 2.33
N LYS A 399 7.40 -12.25 1.44
CA LYS A 399 7.29 -12.50 -0.01
C LYS A 399 8.55 -13.17 -0.54
N THR A 400 9.73 -12.64 -0.21
CA THR A 400 11.02 -13.16 -0.67
C THR A 400 11.28 -14.58 -0.17
N ILE A 401 10.93 -14.90 1.08
CA ILE A 401 11.01 -16.27 1.61
C ILE A 401 10.12 -17.21 0.81
N ILE A 402 8.88 -16.81 0.54
CA ILE A 402 7.94 -17.62 -0.27
C ILE A 402 8.49 -17.80 -1.69
N THR A 403 8.95 -16.73 -2.34
CA THR A 403 9.58 -16.79 -3.67
C THR A 403 10.78 -17.74 -3.71
N MET A 404 11.65 -17.69 -2.69
CA MET A 404 12.84 -18.54 -2.61
C MET A 404 12.49 -20.02 -2.46
N ILE A 405 11.48 -20.35 -1.66
CA ILE A 405 11.06 -21.74 -1.43
C ILE A 405 10.28 -22.27 -2.63
N ILE A 406 9.36 -21.47 -3.18
CA ILE A 406 8.32 -21.94 -4.11
C ILE A 406 8.71 -21.71 -5.57
N SER A 407 9.18 -20.52 -5.92
CA SER A 407 9.35 -20.09 -7.31
C SER A 407 10.78 -20.22 -7.80
N ASP A 408 11.80 -20.02 -6.95
CA ASP A 408 13.20 -20.08 -7.39
C ASP A 408 13.61 -21.50 -7.78
N LYS A 409 14.42 -21.63 -8.84
CA LYS A 409 15.02 -22.91 -9.26
C LYS A 409 15.86 -23.60 -8.17
N ARG A 410 16.39 -22.86 -7.19
CA ARG A 410 17.13 -23.38 -6.03
C ARG A 410 16.22 -23.93 -4.93
N GLY A 411 14.95 -23.55 -4.95
CA GLY A 411 13.90 -24.07 -4.07
C GLY A 411 13.18 -25.24 -4.74
N LEU A 412 11.85 -25.20 -4.74
CA LEU A 412 11.01 -26.18 -5.43
C LEU A 412 10.93 -25.95 -6.95
N GLY A 413 11.23 -24.74 -7.43
CA GLY A 413 11.18 -24.42 -8.86
C GLY A 413 9.84 -24.72 -9.53
N LEU A 414 8.72 -24.46 -8.83
CA LEU A 414 7.40 -24.81 -9.36
C LEU A 414 7.06 -23.99 -10.62
N SER A 415 6.34 -24.59 -11.58
CA SER A 415 5.69 -23.83 -12.66
C SER A 415 4.59 -22.92 -12.11
N VAL A 416 4.14 -21.92 -12.88
CA VAL A 416 3.26 -20.87 -12.35
C VAL A 416 1.89 -21.40 -11.89
N HIS A 417 1.28 -22.40 -12.56
CA HIS A 417 0.01 -23.00 -12.11
C HIS A 417 0.05 -23.53 -10.66
N PRO A 418 0.96 -24.45 -10.28
CA PRO A 418 1.14 -24.86 -8.88
C PRO A 418 1.42 -23.72 -7.90
N GLN A 419 2.13 -22.66 -8.32
CA GLN A 419 2.37 -21.49 -7.46
C GLN A 419 1.04 -20.80 -7.08
N PHE A 420 0.09 -20.69 -8.01
CA PHE A 420 -1.22 -20.10 -7.72
C PHE A 420 -2.06 -20.95 -6.75
N TYR A 421 -1.91 -22.28 -6.75
CA TYR A 421 -2.51 -23.13 -5.72
C TYR A 421 -1.88 -22.89 -4.34
N VAL A 422 -0.57 -22.66 -4.27
CA VAL A 422 0.11 -22.27 -3.03
C VAL A 422 -0.39 -20.90 -2.54
N TYR A 423 -0.58 -19.94 -3.44
CA TYR A 423 -1.12 -18.62 -3.09
C TYR A 423 -2.57 -18.73 -2.61
N PHE A 424 -3.39 -19.57 -3.25
CA PHE A 424 -4.74 -19.88 -2.77
C PHE A 424 -4.73 -20.49 -1.36
N ALA A 425 -3.88 -21.48 -1.11
CA ALA A 425 -3.74 -22.10 0.21
C ALA A 425 -3.29 -21.07 1.27
N TYR A 426 -2.36 -20.19 0.91
CA TYR A 426 -1.89 -19.09 1.74
C TYR A 426 -3.03 -18.13 2.13
N PHE A 427 -3.80 -17.64 1.16
CA PHE A 427 -4.95 -16.75 1.43
C PHE A 427 -6.07 -17.45 2.19
N THR A 428 -6.30 -18.74 1.93
CA THR A 428 -7.29 -19.54 2.68
C THR A 428 -6.90 -19.68 4.14
N LEU A 429 -5.63 -19.97 4.44
CA LEU A 429 -5.13 -20.03 5.81
C LEU A 429 -5.33 -18.70 6.53
N LEU A 430 -4.99 -17.57 5.88
CA LEU A 430 -5.23 -16.24 6.44
C LEU A 430 -6.72 -15.98 6.69
N ALA A 431 -7.59 -16.34 5.74
CA ALA A 431 -9.03 -16.19 5.87
C ALA A 431 -9.57 -16.98 7.07
N VAL A 432 -9.15 -18.25 7.24
CA VAL A 432 -9.53 -19.09 8.39
C VAL A 432 -9.09 -18.46 9.71
N VAL A 433 -7.86 -17.94 9.78
CA VAL A 433 -7.34 -17.28 10.99
C VAL A 433 -8.16 -16.02 11.32
N TYR A 434 -8.43 -15.14 10.36
CA TYR A 434 -9.20 -13.91 10.60
C TYR A 434 -10.67 -14.18 10.92
N LEU A 435 -11.32 -15.11 10.21
CA LEU A 435 -12.71 -15.49 10.48
C LEU A 435 -12.83 -16.20 11.85
N GLY A 436 -11.88 -17.08 12.20
CA GLY A 436 -11.82 -17.69 13.52
C GLY A 436 -11.63 -16.66 14.64
N ALA A 437 -10.79 -15.64 14.42
CA ALA A 437 -10.65 -14.52 15.34
C ALA A 437 -11.96 -13.72 15.48
N ALA A 438 -12.67 -13.48 14.37
CA ALA A 438 -13.96 -12.78 14.37
C ALA A 438 -15.03 -13.57 15.16
N VAL A 439 -15.10 -14.88 14.99
CA VAL A 439 -15.99 -15.76 15.76
C VAL A 439 -15.65 -15.71 17.25
N CYS A 440 -14.36 -15.77 17.62
CA CYS A 440 -13.93 -15.63 19.01
C CYS A 440 -14.36 -14.30 19.63
N VAL A 441 -14.25 -13.19 18.89
CA VAL A 441 -14.70 -11.86 19.34
C VAL A 441 -16.22 -11.83 19.52
N ALA A 442 -16.98 -12.41 18.58
CA ALA A 442 -18.44 -12.49 18.65
C ALA A 442 -18.89 -13.33 19.87
N VAL A 443 -18.29 -14.50 20.09
CA VAL A 443 -18.61 -15.38 21.22
C VAL A 443 -18.31 -14.71 22.56
N ARG A 444 -17.16 -14.04 22.71
CA ARG A 444 -16.83 -13.28 23.93
C ARG A 444 -17.85 -12.18 24.21
N HIS A 445 -18.33 -11.50 23.17
CA HIS A 445 -19.34 -10.45 23.30
C HIS A 445 -20.71 -11.00 23.70
N CYS A 446 -21.11 -12.16 23.16
CA CYS A 446 -22.34 -12.84 23.57
C CYS A 446 -22.26 -13.34 25.02
N ARG A 447 -21.10 -13.87 25.45
CA ARG A 447 -20.89 -14.33 26.83
C ARG A 447 -20.92 -13.19 27.86
N HIS A 448 -20.41 -12.00 27.51
CA HIS A 448 -20.51 -10.81 28.37
C HIS A 448 -21.89 -10.15 28.38
N LYS A 449 -22.79 -10.50 27.45
CA LYS A 449 -24.17 -10.00 27.39
C LYS A 449 -25.18 -10.85 28.16
N VAL A 450 -24.79 -12.01 28.67
CA VAL A 450 -25.61 -12.75 29.65
C VAL A 450 -25.53 -11.96 30.97
N PRO A 451 -26.61 -11.34 31.46
CA PRO A 451 -26.58 -10.65 32.74
C PRO A 451 -26.24 -11.67 33.83
N GLN A 452 -25.47 -11.24 34.83
CA GLN A 452 -25.59 -11.85 36.16
C GLN A 452 -27.09 -11.90 36.48
N GLU A 453 -27.65 -13.09 36.66
CA GLU A 453 -28.93 -13.22 37.34
C GLU A 453 -28.83 -12.40 38.64
N PRO A 454 -29.78 -11.49 38.91
CA PRO A 454 -29.84 -10.87 40.21
C PRO A 454 -30.04 -12.00 41.21
N ALA A 455 -29.13 -12.11 42.19
CA ALA A 455 -29.28 -12.95 43.37
C ALA A 455 -30.40 -12.41 44.28
N PHE A 456 -31.58 -12.19 43.71
CA PHE A 456 -32.80 -11.69 44.34
C PHE A 456 -33.99 -12.54 43.90
N ALA A 457 -33.83 -13.86 43.99
CA ALA A 457 -34.91 -14.83 43.79
C ALA A 457 -34.71 -16.06 44.68
N LYS A 458 -34.21 -15.85 45.91
CA LYS A 458 -34.21 -16.87 46.97
C LYS A 458 -35.01 -16.47 48.20
N GLU A 459 -35.78 -15.38 48.10
CA GLU A 459 -36.63 -14.86 49.19
C GLU A 459 -38.14 -14.95 48.89
N LEU A 460 -38.56 -15.62 47.81
CA LEU A 460 -39.96 -15.89 47.50
C LEU A 460 -40.19 -17.38 47.21
N SER A 461 -40.00 -18.21 48.23
CA SER A 461 -40.63 -19.52 48.30
C SER A 461 -40.70 -19.95 49.76
N SER A 462 -41.61 -19.31 50.50
CA SER A 462 -42.18 -19.92 51.70
C SER A 462 -43.19 -20.99 51.27
N PRO A 463 -43.29 -22.10 52.00
CA PRO A 463 -44.55 -22.77 52.23
C PRO A 463 -45.05 -22.36 53.62
N ALA A 464 -46.31 -21.97 53.70
CA ALA A 464 -47.03 -21.72 54.93
C ALA A 464 -47.44 -23.04 55.62
N GLU A 465 -47.55 -22.93 56.95
CA GLU A 465 -48.38 -23.70 57.90
C GLU A 465 -48.08 -25.18 58.18
N GLU A 466 -47.66 -25.43 59.43
CA GLU A 466 -48.39 -26.35 60.31
C GLU A 466 -48.18 -25.94 61.79
N VAL A 467 -49.29 -25.73 62.51
CA VAL A 467 -49.37 -25.59 63.98
C VAL A 467 -49.95 -26.90 64.51
N PRO A 468 -49.43 -27.48 65.61
CA PRO A 468 -50.25 -27.50 66.83
C PRO A 468 -49.48 -27.44 68.17
N GLY A 469 -50.05 -26.68 69.12
CA GLY A 469 -50.33 -27.20 70.47
C GLY A 469 -49.42 -26.76 71.64
N LYS A 470 -50.05 -26.02 72.59
CA LYS A 470 -49.91 -26.03 74.08
C LYS A 470 -48.49 -26.08 74.69
N GLU A 471 -48.10 -25.26 75.67
CA GLU A 471 -48.78 -25.00 76.95
C GLU A 471 -48.04 -23.91 77.77
N LYS A 472 -48.82 -23.09 78.49
CA LYS A 472 -48.56 -22.25 79.70
C LYS A 472 -47.13 -22.18 80.29
N SER A 473 -46.64 -20.97 80.61
CA SER A 473 -46.88 -20.27 81.90
C SER A 473 -45.83 -19.19 82.22
N ALA A 474 -46.30 -18.11 82.88
CA ALA A 474 -45.60 -17.22 83.81
C ALA A 474 -44.68 -16.07 83.31
N GLU A 475 -45.25 -14.86 83.29
CA GLU A 475 -44.65 -13.62 83.85
C GLU A 475 -44.29 -13.80 85.35
N PRO A 476 -43.52 -12.91 86.04
CA PRO A 476 -43.35 -11.45 85.83
C PRO A 476 -41.85 -11.03 85.81
N GLY A 477 -41.42 -9.85 85.37
CA GLY A 477 -41.82 -8.49 85.70
C GLY A 477 -40.65 -7.75 86.35
N SER A 478 -40.70 -6.42 86.33
CA SER A 478 -39.81 -5.42 86.96
C SER A 478 -38.53 -5.01 86.19
N VAL A 479 -38.45 -3.81 85.61
CA VAL A 479 -38.33 -2.43 86.16
C VAL A 479 -36.87 -2.12 86.58
N HIS A 480 -36.18 -1.25 85.84
CA HIS A 480 -35.72 0.09 86.27
C HIS A 480 -34.67 0.67 85.32
N ILE A 481 -35.05 1.84 84.75
CA ILE A 481 -34.27 3.03 84.35
C ILE A 481 -33.08 2.83 83.40
#